data_AF-A0A7M3SUG9-F1
#
_entry.id   AF-A0A7M3SUG9-F1
#
_cell.length_a   1.000
_cell.length_b   1.000
_cell.length_c   1.000
_cell.angle_alpha   90.00
_cell.angle_beta   90.00
_cell.angle_gamma   90.00
#
_symmetry.space_group_name_H-M   'P 1'
#
loop_
_entity.id
_entity.type
_entity.pdbx_description
1 polymer ?
#
loop_
_entity_poly.entity_id
_entity_poly.type
_entity_poly.pdbx_seq_one_letter_code
_entity_poly.pdbx_strand_id
1 'polypeptide(L)'
;MKPRVLAVLAAVAALIAGALALLPWVSLSDRGLPMSWAGLGFYYGDDVGVTPSIQPLGWAVIVVVIEALTVLGFELFATGVAAAIKRWLYLGLAGLSTVVAVLVVVIIAVPSLLYGNALTELGEFAGAGTVVGGRDVLVLPTLVGVLLWLVVTAAAALFAWRATVKADHLS
;
A
#
# COMPACT_ATOMS: atom_id res chain seq x y z
N MET A 1 6.58 -25.14 -5.39
CA MET A 1 7.56 -24.20 -4.77
C MET A 1 7.57 -24.43 -3.26
N LYS A 2 8.72 -24.24 -2.60
CA LYS A 2 8.82 -24.37 -1.13
C LYS A 2 8.18 -23.14 -0.46
N PRO A 3 7.45 -23.27 0.65
CA PRO A 3 6.82 -22.14 1.37
C PRO A 3 7.79 -20.99 1.66
N ARG A 4 9.03 -21.30 2.06
CA ARG A 4 10.10 -20.32 2.25
C ARG A 4 10.34 -19.39 1.05
N VAL A 5 10.31 -19.93 -0.17
CA VAL A 5 10.52 -19.12 -1.38
C VAL A 5 9.36 -18.16 -1.58
N LEU A 6 8.14 -18.61 -1.32
CA LEU A 6 6.94 -17.77 -1.43
C LEU A 6 6.91 -16.68 -0.36
N ALA A 7 7.36 -16.96 0.86
CA ALA A 7 7.52 -15.94 1.90
C ALA A 7 8.53 -14.86 1.52
N VAL A 8 9.69 -15.25 0.95
CA VAL A 8 10.68 -14.29 0.45
C VAL A 8 10.08 -13.44 -0.67
N LEU A 9 9.39 -14.04 -1.63
CA LEU A 9 8.74 -13.32 -2.72
C LEU A 9 7.68 -12.33 -2.21
N ALA A 10 6.83 -12.77 -1.27
CA ALA A 10 5.82 -11.91 -0.66
C ALA A 10 6.45 -10.73 0.10
N ALA A 11 7.51 -10.98 0.88
CA ALA A 11 8.23 -9.94 1.60
C ALA A 11 8.88 -8.93 0.65
N VAL A 12 9.55 -9.39 -0.41
CA VAL A 12 10.17 -8.51 -1.42
C VAL A 12 9.09 -7.66 -2.12
N ALA A 13 8.00 -8.28 -2.56
CA ALA A 13 6.89 -7.57 -3.19
C ALA A 13 6.29 -6.52 -2.24
N ALA A 14 6.05 -6.88 -0.98
CA ALA A 14 5.54 -5.94 0.02
C ALA A 14 6.51 -4.79 0.28
N LEU A 15 7.82 -5.05 0.38
CA LEU A 15 8.84 -3.99 0.54
C LEU A 15 8.84 -3.01 -0.64
N ILE A 16 8.69 -3.50 -1.87
CA ILE A 16 8.58 -2.63 -3.04
C ILE A 16 7.31 -1.78 -2.94
N ALA A 17 6.16 -2.37 -2.58
CA ALA A 17 4.93 -1.60 -2.35
C ALA A 17 5.12 -0.54 -1.25
N GLY A 18 5.79 -0.88 -0.15
CA GLY A 18 6.12 0.06 0.93
C GLY A 18 7.03 1.21 0.48
N ALA A 19 8.04 0.92 -0.36
CA ALA A 19 8.88 1.95 -0.96
C ALA A 19 8.07 2.89 -1.87
N LEU A 20 7.12 2.35 -2.64
CA LEU A 20 6.21 3.15 -3.45
C LEU A 20 5.22 3.98 -2.61
N ALA A 21 4.96 3.61 -1.36
CA ALA A 21 4.17 4.44 -0.44
C ALA A 21 4.91 5.72 0.00
N LEU A 22 6.25 5.73 -0.10
CA LEU A 22 7.08 6.91 0.13
C LEU A 22 7.14 7.83 -1.10
N LEU A 23 6.76 7.34 -2.29
CA LEU A 23 6.71 8.18 -3.48
C LEU A 23 5.45 9.04 -3.49
N PRO A 24 5.44 10.15 -4.25
CA PRO A 24 4.25 10.96 -4.45
C PRO A 24 3.05 10.13 -4.94
N TRP A 25 1.93 10.25 -4.25
CA TRP A 25 0.62 9.70 -4.64
C TRP A 25 -0.28 10.81 -5.21
N VAL A 26 -0.09 12.04 -4.73
CA VAL A 26 -0.77 13.25 -5.22
C VAL A 26 0.27 14.27 -5.65
N SER A 27 0.06 14.90 -6.80
CA SER A 27 0.89 16.00 -7.29
C SER A 27 0.04 17.07 -7.94
N LEU A 28 0.35 18.33 -7.65
CA LEU A 28 -0.25 19.51 -8.28
C LEU A 28 0.72 20.18 -9.27
N SER A 29 1.87 19.56 -9.55
CA SER A 29 2.90 20.11 -10.43
C SER A 29 2.37 20.39 -11.83
N ASP A 30 1.52 19.51 -12.35
CA ASP A 30 0.86 19.67 -13.66
C ASP A 30 -0.15 20.83 -13.68
N ARG A 31 -0.52 21.36 -12.50
CA ARG A 31 -1.36 22.56 -12.33
C ARG A 31 -0.52 23.83 -12.07
N GLY A 32 0.81 23.74 -12.17
CA GLY A 32 1.72 24.86 -11.94
C GLY A 32 2.02 25.13 -10.46
N LEU A 33 1.58 24.25 -9.55
CA LEU A 33 1.89 24.33 -8.12
C LEU A 33 2.95 23.27 -7.79
N PRO A 34 4.18 23.65 -7.37
CA PRO A 34 5.26 22.69 -7.07
C PRO A 34 5.02 21.98 -5.73
N MET A 35 3.91 21.24 -5.63
CA MET A 35 3.44 20.57 -4.41
C MET A 35 3.07 19.13 -4.70
N SER A 36 3.45 18.23 -3.80
CA SER A 36 3.07 16.84 -3.84
C SER A 36 3.10 16.20 -2.45
N TRP A 37 2.42 15.06 -2.33
CA TRP A 37 2.35 14.31 -1.08
C TRP A 37 2.62 12.83 -1.33
N ALA A 38 3.45 12.23 -0.48
CA ALA A 38 3.60 10.78 -0.41
C ALA A 38 2.30 10.11 0.04
N GLY A 39 2.18 8.81 -0.24
CA GLY A 39 1.11 7.99 0.34
C GLY A 39 1.11 8.00 1.88
N LEU A 40 2.27 8.19 2.51
CA LEU A 40 2.38 8.32 3.97
C LEU A 40 1.97 9.70 4.52
N GLY A 41 1.59 10.64 3.65
CA GLY A 41 1.23 12.01 4.01
C GLY A 41 2.42 12.97 4.12
N PHE A 42 3.64 12.54 3.77
CA PHE A 42 4.80 13.43 3.74
C PHE A 42 4.67 14.44 2.60
N TYR A 43 4.88 15.71 2.92
CA TYR A 43 4.83 16.81 1.97
C TYR A 43 6.18 16.98 1.23
N TYR A 44 6.10 17.26 -0.07
CA TYR A 44 7.21 17.72 -0.89
C TYR A 44 6.79 18.96 -1.68
N GLY A 45 7.53 20.06 -1.53
CA GLY A 45 7.28 21.27 -2.27
C GLY A 45 7.84 22.50 -1.57
N ASP A 46 7.74 23.63 -2.25
CA ASP A 46 8.06 24.93 -1.66
C ASP A 46 6.94 25.36 -0.71
N ASP A 47 7.31 25.90 0.46
CA ASP A 47 6.34 26.40 1.43
C ASP A 47 5.72 27.70 0.93
N VAL A 48 4.45 27.65 0.51
CA VAL A 48 3.69 28.85 0.11
C VAL A 48 2.81 29.39 1.25
N GLY A 49 3.05 28.96 2.49
CA GLY A 49 2.40 29.47 3.69
C GLY A 49 1.25 28.63 4.22
N VAL A 50 0.85 27.55 3.53
CA VAL A 50 -0.13 26.55 4.00
C VAL A 50 0.22 25.17 3.45
N THR A 51 0.30 24.16 4.33
CA THR A 51 0.32 22.74 3.92
C THR A 51 -1.06 22.13 4.20
N PRO A 52 -1.86 21.86 3.16
CA PRO A 52 -3.20 21.31 3.34
C PRO A 52 -3.19 19.85 3.84
N SER A 53 -4.29 19.45 4.47
CA SER A 53 -4.42 18.14 5.11
C SER A 53 -4.72 17.00 4.12
N ILE A 54 -3.82 15.99 4.04
CA ILE A 54 -4.02 14.78 3.21
C ILE A 54 -4.26 13.54 4.08
N GLN A 55 -5.05 12.58 3.58
CA GLN A 55 -5.23 11.29 4.24
C GLN A 55 -4.03 10.36 3.95
N PRO A 56 -3.32 9.86 4.97
CA PRO A 56 -2.08 9.12 4.79
C PRO A 56 -2.34 7.61 4.58
N LEU A 57 -3.08 7.28 3.51
CA LEU A 57 -3.56 5.92 3.24
C LEU A 57 -2.44 4.91 2.92
N GLY A 58 -1.23 5.38 2.62
CA GLY A 58 -0.04 4.55 2.44
C GLY A 58 0.37 3.76 3.69
N TRP A 59 -0.06 4.17 4.89
CA TRP A 59 0.19 3.39 6.11
C TRP A 59 -0.44 1.99 6.07
N ALA A 60 -1.56 1.82 5.37
CA ALA A 60 -2.16 0.51 5.17
C ALA A 60 -1.21 -0.43 4.40
N VAL A 61 -0.43 0.09 3.46
CA VAL A 61 0.61 -0.65 2.75
C VAL A 61 1.75 -1.03 3.70
N ILE A 62 2.14 -0.14 4.63
CA ILE A 62 3.17 -0.43 5.63
C ILE A 62 2.77 -1.59 6.55
N VAL A 63 1.50 -1.68 6.94
CA VAL A 63 1.01 -2.83 7.73
C VAL A 63 1.19 -4.15 6.96
N VAL A 64 0.92 -4.15 5.65
CA VAL A 64 1.18 -5.32 4.79
C VAL A 64 2.66 -5.68 4.77
N VAL A 65 3.56 -4.70 4.71
CA VAL A 65 5.02 -4.93 4.77
C VAL A 65 5.41 -5.61 6.08
N ILE A 66 4.93 -5.09 7.21
CA ILE A 66 5.24 -5.64 8.54
C ILE A 66 4.73 -7.08 8.67
N GLU A 67 3.53 -7.37 8.19
CA GLU A 67 2.98 -8.73 8.19
C GLU A 67 3.80 -9.67 7.30
N ALA A 68 4.19 -9.22 6.10
CA ALA A 68 5.01 -10.01 5.18
C ALA A 68 6.40 -10.34 5.77
N LEU A 69 7.02 -9.37 6.44
CA LEU A 69 8.30 -9.58 7.15
C LEU A 69 8.14 -10.52 8.34
N THR A 70 7.01 -10.46 9.04
CA THR A 70 6.68 -11.40 10.12
C THR A 70 6.56 -12.82 9.57
N VAL A 71 5.80 -13.03 8.49
CA VAL A 71 5.68 -14.32 7.79
C VAL A 71 7.06 -14.86 7.39
N LEU A 72 7.92 -14.01 6.81
CA LEU A 72 9.29 -14.39 6.46
C LEU A 72 10.12 -14.80 7.68
N GLY A 73 10.05 -14.03 8.77
CA GLY A 73 10.74 -14.34 10.02
C GLY A 73 10.35 -15.71 10.58
N PHE A 74 9.05 -16.03 10.56
CA PHE A 74 8.55 -17.34 10.98
C PHE A 74 9.05 -18.49 10.10
N GLU A 75 9.23 -18.27 8.80
CA GLU A 75 9.76 -19.29 7.89
C GLU A 75 11.27 -19.54 8.06
N LEU A 76 12.02 -18.51 8.43
CA LEU A 76 13.47 -18.57 8.57
C LEU A 76 13.91 -19.04 9.95
N PHE A 77 13.27 -18.57 11.01
CA PHE A 77 13.78 -18.71 12.37
C PHE A 77 12.92 -19.58 13.29
N ALA A 78 11.62 -19.71 12.98
CA ALA A 78 10.69 -20.40 13.87
C ALA A 78 10.57 -21.89 13.53
N THR A 79 11.64 -22.65 13.80
CA THR A 79 11.70 -24.10 13.65
C THR A 79 10.83 -24.77 14.73
N GLY A 80 9.90 -25.65 14.34
CA GLY A 80 9.01 -26.35 15.28
C GLY A 80 7.71 -25.62 15.63
N VAL A 81 7.45 -24.45 15.03
CA VAL A 81 6.12 -23.82 15.13
C VAL A 81 5.06 -24.69 14.46
N ALA A 82 3.92 -24.85 15.13
CA ALA A 82 2.79 -25.63 14.64
C ALA A 82 2.38 -25.17 13.22
N ALA A 83 2.27 -26.11 12.29
CA ALA A 83 1.86 -25.87 10.90
C ALA A 83 0.56 -25.04 10.81
N ALA A 84 -0.34 -25.21 11.77
CA ALA A 84 -1.57 -24.44 11.93
C ALA A 84 -1.33 -22.92 12.02
N ILE A 85 -0.33 -22.45 12.78
CA ILE A 85 -0.06 -21.01 12.93
C ILE A 85 0.43 -20.42 11.61
N LYS A 86 1.36 -21.10 10.94
CA LYS A 86 1.91 -20.65 9.65
C LYS A 86 0.81 -20.49 8.61
N ARG A 87 -0.14 -21.43 8.59
CA ARG A 87 -1.31 -21.35 7.72
C ARG A 87 -2.09 -20.06 7.94
N TRP A 88 -2.43 -19.73 9.17
CA TRP A 88 -3.19 -18.52 9.46
C TRP A 88 -2.43 -17.23 9.13
N LEU A 89 -1.11 -17.20 9.33
CA LEU A 89 -0.27 -16.07 8.95
C LEU A 89 -0.29 -15.82 7.43
N TYR A 90 -0.16 -16.87 6.62
CA TYR A 90 -0.26 -16.71 5.16
C TYR A 90 -1.65 -16.28 4.70
N LEU A 91 -2.70 -16.80 5.34
CA LEU A 91 -4.06 -16.40 5.01
C LEU A 91 -4.34 -14.94 5.41
N GLY A 92 -3.86 -14.51 6.58
CA GLY A 92 -3.90 -13.14 7.06
C GLY A 92 -3.24 -12.20 6.06
N LEU A 93 -2.00 -12.50 5.68
CA LEU A 93 -1.24 -11.70 4.71
C LEU A 93 -1.94 -11.60 3.35
N ALA A 94 -2.49 -12.72 2.86
CA ALA A 94 -3.24 -12.73 1.61
C ALA A 94 -4.50 -11.84 1.71
N GLY A 95 -5.24 -11.96 2.81
CA GLY A 95 -6.44 -11.17 3.08
C GLY A 95 -6.13 -9.68 3.22
N LEU A 96 -5.18 -9.31 4.06
CA LEU A 96 -4.79 -7.92 4.28
C LEU A 96 -4.28 -7.28 2.99
N SER A 97 -3.38 -7.94 2.26
CA SER A 97 -2.87 -7.43 0.98
C SER A 97 -3.99 -7.19 -0.02
N THR A 98 -4.99 -8.09 -0.05
CA THR A 98 -6.18 -7.94 -0.92
C THR A 98 -7.03 -6.75 -0.51
N VAL A 99 -7.32 -6.58 0.78
CA VAL A 99 -8.09 -5.44 1.30
C VAL A 99 -7.41 -4.12 0.95
N VAL A 100 -6.10 -4.03 1.17
CA VAL A 100 -5.34 -2.81 0.86
C VAL A 100 -5.29 -2.57 -0.65
N ALA A 101 -5.15 -3.61 -1.47
CA ALA A 101 -5.25 -3.48 -2.92
C ALA A 101 -6.62 -2.91 -3.37
N VAL A 102 -7.71 -3.38 -2.74
CA VAL A 102 -9.06 -2.84 -2.99
C VAL A 102 -9.14 -1.38 -2.57
N LEU A 103 -8.58 -1.00 -1.42
CA LEU A 103 -8.50 0.42 -1.02
C LEU A 103 -7.75 1.25 -2.07
N VAL A 104 -6.64 0.75 -2.62
CA VAL A 104 -5.90 1.42 -3.71
C VAL A 104 -6.75 1.58 -4.98
N VAL A 105 -7.56 0.59 -5.33
CA VAL A 105 -8.52 0.73 -6.45
C VAL A 105 -9.59 1.78 -6.15
N VAL A 106 -10.11 1.79 -4.91
CA VAL A 106 -11.13 2.74 -4.47
C VAL A 106 -10.61 4.17 -4.51
N ILE A 107 -9.36 4.44 -4.12
CA ILE A 107 -8.79 5.80 -4.22
C ILE A 107 -8.54 6.23 -5.67
N ILE A 108 -8.21 5.30 -6.58
CA ILE A 108 -8.11 5.63 -8.01
C ILE A 108 -9.50 5.96 -8.58
N ALA A 109 -10.51 5.23 -8.13
CA ALA A 109 -11.90 5.44 -8.54
C ALA A 109 -12.49 6.72 -7.95
N VAL A 110 -12.19 7.01 -6.68
CA VAL A 110 -12.69 8.13 -5.86
C VAL A 110 -11.51 8.86 -5.21
N PRO A 111 -10.78 9.68 -5.99
CA PRO A 111 -9.57 10.36 -5.53
C PRO A 111 -9.76 11.30 -4.33
N SER A 112 -10.98 11.82 -4.12
CA SER A 112 -11.31 12.68 -2.98
C SER A 112 -11.06 12.04 -1.62
N LEU A 113 -11.03 10.71 -1.55
CA LEU A 113 -10.64 9.99 -0.34
C LEU A 113 -9.16 10.21 0.04
N LEU A 114 -8.30 10.53 -0.92
CA LEU A 114 -6.90 10.80 -0.62
C LEU A 114 -6.70 12.22 -0.10
N TYR A 115 -7.29 13.21 -0.78
CA TYR A 115 -7.05 14.61 -0.46
C TYR A 115 -8.08 15.23 0.48
N GLY A 116 -9.16 14.55 0.86
CA GLY A 116 -10.12 15.07 1.85
C GLY A 116 -10.57 16.50 1.53
N ASN A 117 -10.27 17.43 2.44
CA ASN A 117 -10.57 18.86 2.29
C ASN A 117 -9.39 19.70 1.74
N ALA A 118 -8.24 19.08 1.43
CA ALA A 118 -7.02 19.78 1.04
C ALA A 118 -7.21 20.78 -0.11
N LEU A 119 -7.99 20.39 -1.11
CA LEU A 119 -8.22 21.23 -2.29
C LEU A 119 -9.17 22.39 -2.02
N THR A 120 -10.05 22.24 -1.03
CA THR A 120 -10.89 23.32 -0.52
C THR A 120 -10.04 24.31 0.27
N GLU A 121 -9.18 23.82 1.17
CA GLU A 121 -8.24 24.66 1.95
C GLU A 121 -7.30 25.46 1.03
N LEU A 122 -6.79 24.84 -0.04
CA LEU A 122 -5.98 25.52 -1.06
C LEU A 122 -6.78 26.55 -1.86
N GLY A 123 -8.04 26.26 -2.19
CA GLY A 123 -8.91 27.18 -2.92
C GLY A 123 -9.23 28.44 -2.12
N GLU A 124 -9.56 28.28 -0.84
CA GLU A 124 -9.77 29.40 0.08
C GLU A 124 -8.52 30.27 0.22
N PHE A 125 -7.34 29.66 0.35
CA PHE A 125 -6.08 30.39 0.41
C PHE A 125 -5.77 31.16 -0.88
N ALA A 126 -6.03 30.55 -2.05
CA ALA A 126 -5.79 31.17 -3.35
C ALA A 126 -6.83 32.23 -3.75
N GLY A 127 -7.88 32.45 -2.94
CA GLY A 127 -9.02 33.31 -3.29
C GLY A 127 -9.90 32.73 -4.41
N ALA A 128 -9.67 31.48 -4.78
CA ALA A 128 -10.42 30.73 -5.79
C ALA A 128 -11.20 29.63 -5.07
N GLY A 129 -12.38 29.96 -4.53
CA GLY A 129 -13.08 29.21 -3.47
C GLY A 129 -12.99 27.66 -3.49
N THR A 130 -13.00 26.99 -4.64
CA THR A 130 -12.70 25.53 -4.71
C THR A 130 -11.79 25.19 -5.89
N VAL A 131 -10.70 24.44 -5.62
CA VAL A 131 -9.90 23.79 -6.65
C VAL A 131 -10.52 22.42 -6.93
N VAL A 132 -11.06 22.20 -8.13
CA VAL A 132 -11.57 20.87 -8.51
C VAL A 132 -10.40 19.96 -8.85
N GLY A 133 -10.14 18.98 -7.99
CA GLY A 133 -9.21 17.89 -8.25
C GLY A 133 -9.95 16.61 -8.62
N GLY A 134 -9.44 15.92 -9.65
CA GLY A 134 -9.91 14.62 -10.07
C GLY A 134 -8.76 13.62 -10.14
N ARG A 135 -8.84 12.67 -11.07
CA ARG A 135 -7.76 11.69 -11.28
C ARG A 135 -6.46 12.30 -11.79
N ASP A 136 -6.53 13.50 -12.32
CA ASP A 136 -5.40 14.24 -12.91
C ASP A 136 -4.36 14.67 -11.88
N VAL A 137 -4.73 14.80 -10.60
CA VAL A 137 -3.78 15.10 -9.52
C VAL A 137 -3.15 13.84 -8.91
N LEU A 138 -3.59 12.64 -9.33
CA LEU A 138 -3.03 11.39 -8.86
C LEU A 138 -1.80 11.00 -9.67
N VAL A 139 -0.75 10.55 -8.97
CA VAL A 139 0.42 9.95 -9.60
C VAL A 139 0.11 8.48 -9.90
N LEU A 140 -0.63 8.25 -10.98
CA LEU A 140 -1.12 6.92 -11.38
C LEU A 140 0.00 5.85 -11.49
N PRO A 141 1.20 6.14 -12.03
CA PRO A 141 2.27 5.14 -12.09
C PRO A 141 2.64 4.59 -10.71
N THR A 142 2.70 5.45 -9.69
CA THR A 142 2.98 5.04 -8.30
C THR A 142 1.86 4.15 -7.77
N LEU A 143 0.60 4.59 -7.90
CA LEU A 143 -0.56 3.86 -7.37
C LEU A 143 -0.75 2.49 -8.05
N VAL A 144 -0.57 2.43 -9.37
CA VAL A 144 -0.62 1.16 -10.13
C VAL A 144 0.53 0.24 -9.72
N GLY A 145 1.72 0.79 -9.49
CA GLY A 145 2.84 0.04 -8.95
C GLY A 145 2.51 -0.56 -7.57
N VAL A 146 1.99 0.23 -6.64
CA VAL A 146 1.56 -0.24 -5.31
C VAL A 146 0.55 -1.37 -5.45
N LEU A 147 -0.49 -1.16 -6.28
CA LEU A 147 -1.54 -2.15 -6.52
C LEU A 147 -0.96 -3.47 -7.04
N LEU A 148 -0.09 -3.41 -8.04
CA LEU A 148 0.54 -4.59 -8.64
C LEU A 148 1.32 -5.39 -7.60
N TRP A 149 2.14 -4.72 -6.80
CA TRP A 149 2.96 -5.39 -5.79
C TRP A 149 2.12 -5.95 -4.63
N LEU A 150 1.04 -5.28 -4.22
CA LEU A 150 0.09 -5.84 -3.26
C LEU A 150 -0.61 -7.10 -3.79
N VAL A 151 -0.97 -7.13 -5.08
CA VAL A 151 -1.55 -8.31 -5.73
C VAL A 151 -0.53 -9.46 -5.78
N VAL A 152 0.73 -9.18 -6.09
CA VAL A 152 1.81 -10.18 -6.06
C VAL A 152 1.99 -10.74 -4.65
N THR A 153 2.02 -9.89 -3.63
CA THR A 153 2.10 -10.31 -2.23
C THR A 153 0.92 -11.22 -1.85
N ALA A 154 -0.30 -10.81 -2.19
CA ALA A 154 -1.52 -11.58 -1.92
C ALA A 154 -1.48 -12.96 -2.60
N ALA A 155 -1.09 -13.01 -3.88
CA ALA A 155 -0.99 -14.24 -4.64
C ALA A 155 0.07 -15.17 -4.06
N ALA A 156 1.28 -14.67 -3.78
CA ALA A 156 2.36 -15.46 -3.19
C ALA A 156 1.96 -16.05 -1.83
N ALA A 157 1.32 -15.24 -0.98
CA ALA A 157 0.82 -15.67 0.32
C ALA A 157 -0.29 -16.74 0.18
N LEU A 158 -1.23 -16.57 -0.76
CA LEU A 158 -2.29 -17.55 -1.01
C LEU A 158 -1.73 -18.88 -1.54
N PHE A 159 -0.72 -18.85 -2.42
CA PHE A 159 -0.05 -20.06 -2.88
C PHE A 159 0.67 -20.78 -1.74
N ALA A 160 1.32 -20.03 -0.85
CA ALA A 160 2.00 -20.59 0.32
C ALA A 160 0.99 -21.23 1.29
N TRP A 161 -0.13 -20.55 1.55
CA TRP A 161 -1.25 -21.08 2.32
C TRP A 161 -1.74 -22.42 1.76
N ARG A 162 -2.02 -22.49 0.45
CA ARG A 162 -2.44 -23.75 -0.21
C ARG A 162 -1.41 -24.86 -0.06
N ALA A 163 -0.12 -24.53 -0.16
CA ALA A 163 0.95 -25.50 0.04
C ALA A 163 0.98 -26.04 1.49
N THR A 164 0.74 -25.18 2.49
CA THR A 164 0.66 -25.60 3.89
C THR A 164 -0.53 -26.53 4.15
N VAL A 165 -1.72 -26.21 3.63
CA VAL A 165 -2.92 -27.06 3.75
C VAL A 165 -2.70 -28.45 3.14
N LYS A 166 -2.08 -28.51 1.96
CA LYS A 166 -1.83 -29.80 1.28
C LYS A 166 -0.89 -30.71 2.07
N ALA A 167 0.07 -30.14 2.80
CA ALA A 167 0.99 -30.91 3.62
C ALA A 167 0.28 -31.61 4.79
N ASP A 168 -0.69 -30.94 5.42
CA ASP A 168 -1.47 -31.48 6.55
C ASP A 168 -2.35 -32.68 6.16
N HIS A 169 -2.75 -32.79 4.89
CA HIS A 169 -3.59 -33.91 4.41
C HIS A 169 -2.80 -35.17 4.06
N LEU A 170 -1.46 -35.10 4.00
CA LEU A 170 -0.58 -36.21 3.63
C LEU A 170 0.17 -36.82 4.84
N SER A 171 0.01 -36.24 6.02
CA SER A 171 0.56 -36.70 7.31
C SER A 171 -0.49 -37.43 8.13
#